data_AF-A0A935E9D1-F1
#
_entry.id   AF-A0A935E9D1-F1
#
_cell.length_a   1.000
_cell.length_b   1.000
_cell.length_c   1.000
_cell.angle_alpha   90.00
_cell.angle_beta   90.00
_cell.angle_gamma   90.00
#
_symmetry.space_group_name_H-M   'P 1'
#
loop_
_entity.id
_entity.type
_entity.pdbx_description
1 polymer ?
#
loop_
_entity_poly.entity_id
_entity_poly.type
_entity_poly.pdbx_seq_one_letter_code
_entity_poly.pdbx_strand_id
1 'polypeptide(L)'
;MGPSRRSRTAFWVVAIASLLVIALVGAVLVGVFVASNENDVAVSNGAARPTETTQPDSAKPDAPAVDVPIEGGDDGDLDELVGAAITDIQAFWTEQMPATFNKEYQPVGGGFYAWSPGEPPPPCTTSEDEIAGNAYYCGESDVVAWDESSLVPHLLEAYGNLAVAIVFAHEWGHAIQARSACVARRSPWNNRPTATPAHGWST
;
A
#
# COMPACT_ATOMS: atom_id res chain seq x y z
N MET A 1 -13.65 62.11 4.52
CA MET A 1 -13.36 61.19 3.40
C MET A 1 -14.14 59.89 3.59
N GLY A 2 -15.18 59.63 2.78
CA GLY A 2 -15.85 58.31 2.76
C GLY A 2 -15.11 57.35 1.81
N PRO A 3 -15.01 56.05 2.10
CA PRO A 3 -14.35 55.09 1.22
C PRO A 3 -15.02 55.09 -0.17
N SER A 4 -14.20 55.23 -1.21
CA SER A 4 -14.65 55.38 -2.61
C SER A 4 -15.37 54.12 -3.11
N ARG A 5 -16.38 54.29 -3.98
CA ARG A 5 -17.25 53.23 -4.54
C ARG A 5 -16.51 51.98 -5.05
N ARG A 6 -15.23 52.09 -5.43
CA ARG A 6 -14.37 50.99 -5.91
C ARG A 6 -14.00 49.95 -4.84
N SER A 7 -13.90 50.35 -3.56
CA SER A 7 -13.55 49.40 -2.48
C SER A 7 -14.73 48.50 -2.10
N ARG A 8 -15.96 49.03 -2.23
CA ARG A 8 -17.19 48.28 -1.96
C ARG A 8 -17.44 47.19 -3.00
N THR A 9 -17.17 47.46 -4.28
CA THR A 9 -17.31 46.47 -5.35
C THR A 9 -16.27 45.36 -5.26
N ALA A 10 -15.01 45.69 -4.93
CA ALA A 10 -13.96 44.69 -4.74
C ALA A 10 -14.25 43.76 -3.55
N PHE A 11 -14.77 44.30 -2.45
CA PHE A 11 -15.18 43.52 -1.28
C PHE A 11 -16.29 42.50 -1.63
N TRP A 12 -17.32 42.91 -2.38
CA TRP A 12 -18.40 42.01 -2.79
C TRP A 12 -17.95 40.91 -3.77
N VAL A 13 -17.01 41.22 -4.68
CA VAL A 13 -16.46 40.21 -5.62
C VAL A 13 -15.68 39.14 -4.87
N VAL A 14 -14.84 39.53 -3.90
CA VAL A 14 -14.08 38.57 -3.08
C VAL A 14 -15.02 37.74 -2.20
N ALA A 15 -16.02 38.36 -1.57
CA ALA A 15 -16.98 37.64 -0.74
C ALA A 15 -17.79 36.59 -1.52
N ILE A 16 -18.22 36.92 -2.74
CA ILE A 16 -18.94 36.00 -3.62
C ILE A 16 -18.03 34.87 -4.10
N ALA A 17 -16.79 35.18 -4.50
CA ALA A 17 -15.82 34.15 -4.92
C ALA A 17 -15.50 33.17 -3.78
N SER A 18 -15.32 33.66 -2.55
CA SER A 18 -15.10 32.81 -1.38
C SER A 18 -16.31 31.93 -1.07
N LEU A 19 -17.53 32.46 -1.15
CA LEU A 19 -18.76 31.67 -0.94
C LEU A 19 -18.92 30.57 -2.00
N LEU A 20 -18.60 30.85 -3.26
CA LEU A 20 -18.66 29.86 -4.34
C LEU A 20 -17.63 28.74 -4.16
N VAL A 21 -16.41 29.07 -3.72
CA VAL A 21 -15.37 28.07 -3.42
C VAL A 21 -15.78 27.20 -2.23
N ILE A 22 -16.31 27.79 -1.17
CA ILE A 22 -16.78 27.04 0.02
C ILE A 22 -17.94 26.10 -0.37
N ALA A 23 -18.88 26.56 -1.19
CA ALA A 23 -19.99 25.73 -1.66
C ALA A 23 -19.51 24.55 -2.54
N LEU A 24 -18.54 24.79 -3.43
CA LEU A 24 -17.93 23.74 -4.26
C LEU A 24 -17.20 22.69 -3.42
N VAL A 25 -16.38 23.12 -2.45
CA VAL A 25 -15.67 22.20 -1.55
C VAL A 25 -16.67 21.41 -0.70
N GLY A 26 -17.72 22.06 -0.18
CA GLY A 26 -18.78 21.38 0.56
C GLY A 26 -19.51 20.32 -0.27
N ALA A 27 -19.85 20.63 -1.52
CA ALA A 27 -20.51 19.68 -2.42
C ALA A 27 -19.62 18.47 -2.75
N VAL A 28 -18.33 18.68 -2.96
CA VAL A 28 -17.36 17.59 -3.20
C VAL A 28 -17.22 16.70 -1.97
N LEU A 29 -17.09 17.29 -0.77
CA LEU A 29 -16.97 16.52 0.47
C LEU A 29 -18.23 15.71 0.78
N VAL A 30 -19.42 16.27 0.54
CA VAL A 30 -20.69 15.54 0.68
C VAL A 30 -20.80 14.44 -0.36
N GLY A 31 -20.41 14.68 -1.62
CA GLY A 31 -20.41 13.67 -2.67
C GLY A 31 -19.48 12.49 -2.38
N VAL A 32 -18.27 12.75 -1.86
CA VAL A 32 -17.32 11.71 -1.44
C VAL A 32 -17.86 10.93 -0.24
N PHE A 33 -18.48 11.60 0.74
CA PHE A 33 -19.07 10.94 1.90
C PHE A 33 -20.29 10.07 1.52
N VAL A 34 -21.18 10.55 0.65
CA VAL A 34 -22.34 9.75 0.19
C VAL A 34 -21.87 8.55 -0.64
N ALA A 35 -20.91 8.72 -1.56
CA ALA A 35 -20.34 7.61 -2.32
C ALA A 35 -19.64 6.56 -1.42
N SER A 36 -19.08 6.95 -0.28
CA SER A 36 -18.50 6.01 0.69
C SER A 36 -19.53 5.26 1.54
N ASN A 37 -20.79 5.72 1.60
CA ASN A 37 -21.84 5.13 2.41
C ASN A 37 -22.83 4.26 1.63
N GLU A 38 -22.78 4.24 0.30
CA GLU A 38 -23.61 3.36 -0.54
C GLU A 38 -22.89 2.04 -0.83
N ASN A 39 -22.59 1.28 0.22
CA ASN A 39 -22.35 -0.16 0.13
C ASN A 39 -23.62 -0.90 0.58
N ASP A 40 -24.69 -0.80 -0.22
CA ASP A 40 -25.88 -1.63 -0.03
C ASP A 40 -25.61 -3.06 -0.53
N VAL A 41 -25.04 -3.89 0.34
CA VAL A 41 -25.11 -5.35 0.19
C VAL A 41 -26.55 -5.75 0.55
N ALA A 42 -27.36 -6.04 -0.45
CA ALA A 42 -28.69 -6.62 -0.25
C ALA A 42 -28.56 -8.04 0.32
N VAL A 43 -28.56 -8.17 1.66
CA VAL A 43 -28.70 -9.46 2.34
C VAL A 43 -30.18 -9.86 2.30
N SER A 44 -30.50 -10.80 1.42
CA SER A 44 -31.80 -11.48 1.44
C SER A 44 -31.86 -12.43 2.65
N ASN A 45 -32.54 -12.01 3.71
CA ASN A 45 -32.84 -12.85 4.87
C ASN A 45 -33.86 -13.94 4.51
N GLY A 46 -33.37 -15.11 4.10
CA GLY A 46 -34.14 -16.35 4.00
C GLY A 46 -33.69 -17.32 5.09
N ALA A 47 -34.56 -17.60 6.06
CA ALA A 47 -34.29 -18.46 7.19
C ALA A 47 -33.97 -19.91 6.77
N ALA A 48 -32.73 -20.34 7.01
CA ALA A 48 -32.38 -21.69 7.46
C ALA A 48 -30.98 -21.62 8.07
N ARG A 49 -30.81 -22.23 9.24
CA ARG A 49 -29.51 -22.44 9.87
C ARG A 49 -28.92 -23.74 9.35
N PRO A 50 -27.78 -23.72 8.64
CA PRO A 50 -26.76 -24.74 8.77
C PRO A 50 -25.63 -24.18 9.62
N THR A 51 -25.19 -25.00 10.57
CA THR A 51 -23.97 -24.80 11.33
C THR A 51 -22.80 -25.09 10.39
N GLU A 52 -22.29 -24.08 9.72
CA GLU A 52 -20.99 -24.13 9.05
C GLU A 52 -20.46 -22.70 9.02
N THR A 53 -19.31 -22.48 9.64
CA THR A 53 -18.58 -21.22 9.52
C THR A 53 -18.03 -21.17 8.09
N THR A 54 -18.88 -20.82 7.12
CA THR A 54 -18.44 -20.42 5.79
C THR A 54 -17.85 -19.03 5.93
N GLN A 55 -16.61 -18.96 6.41
CA GLN A 55 -15.71 -17.88 6.05
C GLN A 55 -15.68 -17.86 4.53
N PRO A 56 -15.87 -16.72 3.85
CA PRO A 56 -15.81 -16.69 2.40
C PRO A 56 -14.39 -17.10 1.99
N ASP A 57 -14.28 -18.33 1.52
CA ASP A 57 -13.12 -18.97 0.95
C ASP A 57 -12.75 -18.17 -0.29
N SER A 58 -11.98 -17.11 -0.05
CA SER A 58 -11.51 -16.18 -1.07
C SER A 58 -10.31 -16.77 -1.83
N ALA A 59 -9.87 -17.97 -1.45
CA ALA A 59 -8.93 -18.77 -2.22
C ALA A 59 -9.64 -19.27 -3.48
N LYS A 60 -9.08 -18.99 -4.65
CA LYS A 60 -9.58 -19.57 -5.91
C LYS A 60 -9.53 -21.10 -5.79
N PRO A 61 -10.63 -21.84 -6.07
CA PRO A 61 -10.66 -23.30 -5.99
C PRO A 61 -9.64 -24.03 -6.88
N ASP A 62 -9.09 -23.34 -7.88
CA ASP A 62 -8.10 -23.85 -8.84
C ASP A 62 -6.80 -23.02 -8.83
N ALA A 63 -6.43 -22.44 -7.68
CA ALA A 63 -5.12 -21.82 -7.55
C ALA A 63 -4.03 -22.87 -7.87
N PRO A 64 -3.05 -22.56 -8.74
CA PRO A 64 -1.94 -23.47 -9.01
C PRO A 64 -1.30 -23.92 -7.70
N ALA A 65 -0.85 -25.19 -7.65
CA ALA A 65 -0.11 -25.70 -6.51
C ALA A 65 1.04 -24.72 -6.16
N VAL A 66 1.09 -24.34 -4.90
CA VAL A 66 2.01 -23.34 -4.36
C VAL A 66 3.39 -24.00 -4.25
N ASP A 67 4.30 -23.63 -5.13
CA ASP A 67 5.73 -23.97 -5.01
C ASP A 67 6.53 -22.67 -4.77
N VAL A 68 6.17 -22.00 -3.68
CA VAL A 68 6.87 -20.79 -3.21
C VAL A 68 7.78 -21.24 -2.06
N PRO A 69 9.10 -21.33 -2.27
CA PRO A 69 10.02 -21.69 -1.18
C PRO A 69 10.06 -20.55 -0.15
N ILE A 70 9.68 -20.89 1.09
CA ILE A 70 9.68 -19.97 2.24
C ILE A 70 10.82 -20.38 3.17
N GLU A 71 11.81 -19.51 3.31
CA GLU A 71 12.90 -19.71 4.26
C GLU A 71 12.40 -19.47 5.69
N GLY A 72 12.69 -20.41 6.59
CA GLY A 72 12.18 -20.37 7.97
C GLY A 72 10.73 -20.84 8.14
N GLY A 73 10.08 -21.23 7.03
CA GLY A 73 8.77 -21.87 7.04
C GLY A 73 8.81 -23.31 7.55
N ASP A 74 7.65 -23.83 7.93
CA ASP A 74 7.43 -25.22 8.37
C ASP A 74 6.55 -26.04 7.40
N ASP A 75 6.20 -25.47 6.24
CA ASP A 75 5.30 -26.04 5.23
C ASP A 75 3.89 -26.35 5.80
N GLY A 76 3.47 -25.66 6.86
CA GLY A 76 2.15 -25.77 7.47
C GLY A 76 1.05 -24.98 6.74
N ASP A 77 -0.17 -25.03 7.29
CA ASP A 77 -1.35 -24.36 6.71
C ASP A 77 -1.16 -22.84 6.52
N LEU A 78 -0.37 -22.19 7.39
CA LEU A 78 -0.06 -20.76 7.28
C LEU A 78 0.87 -20.49 6.10
N ASP A 79 1.93 -21.28 5.93
CA ASP A 79 2.83 -21.19 4.78
C ASP A 79 2.09 -21.46 3.46
N GLU A 80 1.16 -22.42 3.44
CA GLU A 80 0.31 -22.67 2.27
C GLU A 80 -0.56 -21.46 1.94
N LEU A 81 -1.18 -20.83 2.95
CA LEU A 81 -1.98 -19.62 2.78
C LEU A 81 -1.12 -18.44 2.26
N VAL A 82 0.04 -18.22 2.86
CA VAL A 82 0.96 -17.15 2.48
C VAL A 82 1.48 -17.38 1.07
N GLY A 83 1.93 -18.59 0.76
CA GLY A 83 2.43 -18.95 -0.56
C GLY A 83 1.34 -18.87 -1.64
N ALA A 84 0.08 -19.18 -1.32
CA ALA A 84 -1.06 -18.97 -2.21
C ALA A 84 -1.27 -17.47 -2.49
N ALA A 85 -1.20 -16.61 -1.46
CA ALA A 85 -1.29 -15.16 -1.63
C ALA A 85 -0.14 -14.63 -2.51
N ILE A 86 1.10 -15.03 -2.24
CA ILE A 86 2.28 -14.67 -3.05
C ILE A 86 2.08 -15.08 -4.51
N THR A 87 1.60 -16.31 -4.75
CA THR A 87 1.35 -16.82 -6.10
C THR A 87 0.32 -15.97 -6.86
N ASP A 88 -0.81 -15.63 -6.24
CA ASP A 88 -1.86 -14.82 -6.87
C ASP A 88 -1.37 -13.38 -7.14
N ILE A 89 -0.63 -12.78 -6.21
CA ILE A 89 -0.07 -11.43 -6.37
C ILE A 89 0.96 -11.39 -7.52
N GLN A 90 1.84 -12.39 -7.62
CA GLN A 90 2.81 -12.47 -8.72
C GLN A 90 2.10 -12.68 -10.07
N ALA A 91 1.07 -13.53 -10.12
CA ALA A 91 0.26 -13.72 -11.32
C ALA A 91 -0.41 -12.42 -11.76
N PHE A 92 -1.03 -11.69 -10.82
CA PHE A 92 -1.63 -10.38 -11.09
C PHE A 92 -0.61 -9.40 -11.68
N TRP A 93 0.56 -9.25 -11.07
CA TRP A 93 1.56 -8.30 -11.55
C TRP A 93 2.24 -8.71 -12.85
N THR A 94 2.30 -10.01 -13.15
CA THR A 94 2.72 -10.51 -14.46
C THR A 94 1.86 -9.91 -15.59
N GLU A 95 0.55 -9.78 -15.36
CA GLU A 95 -0.37 -9.17 -16.31
C GLU A 95 -0.41 -7.64 -16.23
N GLN A 96 -0.40 -7.08 -15.01
CA GLN A 96 -0.65 -5.65 -14.82
C GLN A 96 0.58 -4.77 -15.02
N MET A 97 1.79 -5.26 -14.76
CA MET A 97 3.01 -4.47 -14.91
C MET A 97 3.23 -4.02 -16.37
N PRO A 98 3.10 -4.90 -17.39
CA PRO A 98 3.20 -4.49 -18.79
C PRO A 98 2.05 -3.56 -19.20
N ALA A 99 0.82 -3.87 -18.78
CA ALA A 99 -0.37 -3.09 -19.13
C ALA A 99 -0.36 -1.67 -18.56
N THR A 100 0.16 -1.50 -17.34
CA THR A 100 0.09 -0.22 -16.60
C THR A 100 1.35 0.62 -16.82
N PHE A 101 2.52 0.00 -16.80
CA PHE A 101 3.81 0.71 -16.77
C PHE A 101 4.65 0.48 -18.02
N ASN A 102 4.18 -0.30 -19.00
CA ASN A 102 4.93 -0.69 -20.19
C ASN A 102 6.33 -1.25 -19.83
N LYS A 103 6.34 -2.10 -18.79
CA LYS A 103 7.52 -2.77 -18.24
C LYS A 103 7.16 -4.23 -17.97
N GLU A 104 8.06 -5.14 -18.30
CA GLU A 104 7.89 -6.53 -17.91
C GLU A 104 7.92 -6.67 -16.39
N TYR A 105 7.06 -7.54 -15.86
CA TYR A 105 7.11 -7.89 -14.45
C TYR A 105 8.42 -8.62 -14.15
N GLN A 106 9.05 -8.24 -13.05
CA GLN A 106 10.19 -8.96 -12.49
C GLN A 106 9.72 -9.51 -11.14
N PRO A 107 9.67 -10.83 -10.95
CA PRO A 107 9.39 -11.45 -9.65
C PRO A 107 10.32 -10.93 -8.55
N VAL A 108 9.92 -11.13 -7.29
CA VAL A 108 10.81 -10.92 -6.13
C VAL A 108 11.85 -12.05 -6.17
N GLY A 109 13.13 -11.69 -6.30
CA GLY A 109 14.21 -12.64 -6.56
C GLY A 109 15.11 -12.96 -5.35
N GLY A 110 15.04 -12.18 -4.27
CA GLY A 110 15.85 -12.37 -3.07
C GLY A 110 15.30 -13.44 -2.11
N GLY A 111 14.06 -13.87 -2.30
CA GLY A 111 13.41 -14.91 -1.51
C GLY A 111 12.35 -14.38 -0.55
N PHE A 112 11.72 -15.34 0.14
CA PHE A 112 10.61 -15.15 1.08
C PHE A 112 11.01 -15.70 2.43
N TYR A 113 10.85 -14.92 3.51
CA TYR A 113 11.36 -15.27 4.83
C TYR A 113 10.26 -15.19 5.89
N ALA A 114 9.88 -16.35 6.44
CA ALA A 114 9.07 -16.46 7.64
C ALA A 114 10.01 -16.36 8.86
N TRP A 115 9.79 -15.37 9.71
CA TRP A 115 10.61 -15.17 10.91
C TRP A 115 9.82 -15.44 12.19
N SER A 116 10.50 -16.02 13.18
CA SER A 116 9.99 -16.26 14.53
C SER A 116 11.01 -15.79 15.59
N PRO A 117 10.58 -15.37 16.79
CA PRO A 117 11.47 -14.97 17.87
C PRO A 117 12.54 -16.00 18.22
N GLY A 118 13.78 -15.54 18.37
CA GLY A 118 14.95 -16.39 18.61
C GLY A 118 15.62 -16.94 17.35
N GLU A 119 15.03 -16.74 16.16
CA GLU A 119 15.69 -17.03 14.88
C GLU A 119 16.53 -15.84 14.40
N PRO A 120 17.59 -16.08 13.59
CA PRO A 120 18.37 -15.01 12.99
C PRO A 120 17.48 -14.02 12.22
N PRO A 121 17.73 -12.70 12.30
CA PRO A 121 16.92 -11.72 11.61
C PRO A 121 17.03 -11.88 10.08
N PRO A 122 15.93 -11.68 9.33
CA PRO A 122 15.94 -11.70 7.88
C PRO A 122 16.75 -10.54 7.28
N PRO A 123 17.12 -10.60 5.99
CA PRO A 123 17.91 -9.55 5.35
C PRO A 123 17.26 -8.17 5.49
N CYS A 124 18.08 -7.13 5.72
CA CYS A 124 17.67 -5.73 5.94
C CYS A 124 17.07 -5.42 7.32
N THR A 125 17.02 -6.40 8.21
CA THR A 125 16.75 -6.20 9.64
C THR A 125 18.04 -6.37 10.44
N THR A 126 18.24 -5.50 11.44
CA THR A 126 19.38 -5.58 12.36
C THR A 126 19.01 -6.01 13.78
N SER A 127 17.71 -6.02 14.11
CA SER A 127 17.20 -6.48 15.41
C SER A 127 15.82 -7.12 15.29
N GLU A 128 15.52 -8.09 16.16
CA GLU A 128 14.23 -8.78 16.21
C GLU A 128 13.03 -7.82 16.32
N ASP A 129 13.19 -6.70 17.03
CA ASP A 129 12.15 -5.69 17.23
C ASP A 129 11.68 -5.02 15.92
N GLU A 130 12.48 -5.03 14.85
CA GLU A 130 12.11 -4.42 13.57
C GLU A 130 11.17 -5.32 12.72
N ILE A 131 11.24 -6.63 12.94
CA ILE A 131 10.41 -7.63 12.23
C ILE A 131 9.24 -8.10 13.10
N ALA A 132 9.36 -8.10 14.43
CA ALA A 132 8.28 -8.51 15.33
C ALA A 132 6.98 -7.73 15.09
N GLY A 133 5.89 -8.45 14.85
CA GLY A 133 4.58 -7.91 14.52
C GLY A 133 4.52 -7.18 13.17
N ASN A 134 5.48 -7.43 12.27
CA ASN A 134 5.65 -6.67 11.04
C ASN A 134 5.85 -7.57 9.82
N ALA A 135 5.58 -7.01 8.63
CA ALA A 135 5.95 -7.55 7.33
C ALA A 135 6.60 -6.43 6.52
N TYR A 136 7.55 -6.77 5.66
CA TYR A 136 8.20 -5.77 4.81
C TYR A 136 8.71 -6.35 3.49
N TYR A 137 8.79 -5.48 2.49
CA TYR A 137 9.67 -5.63 1.34
C TYR A 137 10.97 -4.83 1.50
N CYS A 138 12.11 -5.50 1.38
CA CYS A 138 13.41 -4.82 1.32
C CYS A 138 13.91 -4.71 -0.12
N GLY A 139 14.01 -3.46 -0.61
CA GLY A 139 14.49 -3.20 -1.97
C GLY A 139 15.99 -3.43 -2.20
N GLU A 140 16.84 -3.40 -1.17
CA GLU A 140 18.29 -3.61 -1.32
C GLU A 140 18.63 -5.08 -1.62
N SER A 141 17.92 -6.00 -0.97
CA SER A 141 18.10 -7.45 -1.15
C SER A 141 17.01 -8.10 -2.00
N ASP A 142 15.97 -7.35 -2.39
CA ASP A 142 14.76 -7.82 -3.10
C ASP A 142 14.10 -9.00 -2.37
N VAL A 143 13.92 -8.87 -1.05
CA VAL A 143 13.30 -9.89 -0.19
C VAL A 143 11.95 -9.41 0.34
N VAL A 144 11.05 -10.36 0.62
CA VAL A 144 9.87 -10.13 1.45
C VAL A 144 10.00 -10.98 2.71
N ALA A 145 9.84 -10.35 3.88
CA ALA A 145 9.94 -11.00 5.17
C ALA A 145 8.76 -10.62 6.07
N TRP A 146 8.34 -11.52 6.96
CA TRP A 146 7.24 -11.30 7.88
C TRP A 146 7.43 -12.03 9.21
N ASP A 147 6.75 -11.55 10.25
CA ASP A 147 6.59 -12.27 11.52
C ASP A 147 5.50 -13.33 11.39
N GLU A 148 5.93 -14.58 11.30
CA GLU A 148 5.08 -15.75 11.18
C GLU A 148 4.47 -16.15 12.53
N SER A 149 5.11 -15.80 13.65
CA SER A 149 4.69 -16.21 14.98
C SER A 149 3.56 -15.35 15.57
N SER A 150 3.48 -14.08 15.17
CA SER A 150 2.59 -13.09 15.78
C SER A 150 1.71 -12.38 14.75
N LEU A 151 2.30 -11.79 13.70
CA LEU A 151 1.55 -10.97 12.75
C LEU A 151 0.55 -11.80 11.94
N VAL A 152 1.04 -12.83 11.23
CA VAL A 152 0.21 -13.64 10.33
C VAL A 152 -0.92 -14.36 11.09
N PRO A 153 -0.66 -15.04 12.24
CA PRO A 153 -1.73 -15.64 13.04
C PRO A 153 -2.75 -14.62 13.53
N HIS A 154 -2.30 -13.44 13.98
CA HIS A 154 -3.21 -12.39 14.45
C HIS A 154 -4.12 -11.88 13.33
N LEU A 155 -3.57 -11.64 12.13
CA LEU A 155 -4.36 -11.21 10.97
C LEU A 155 -5.39 -12.27 10.56
N LEU A 156 -4.97 -13.53 10.56
CA LEU A 156 -5.85 -14.65 10.23
C LEU A 156 -7.00 -14.77 11.23
N GLU A 157 -6.71 -14.76 12.54
CA GLU A 157 -7.71 -14.89 13.59
C GLU A 157 -8.69 -13.70 13.61
N ALA A 158 -8.18 -12.49 13.47
CA ALA A 158 -9.00 -11.28 13.62
C ALA A 158 -9.79 -10.92 12.35
N TYR A 159 -9.25 -11.21 11.17
CA TYR A 159 -9.77 -10.67 9.90
C TYR A 159 -9.85 -11.69 8.76
N GLY A 160 -9.33 -12.91 8.95
CA GLY A 160 -9.40 -14.00 7.98
C GLY A 160 -8.38 -13.92 6.84
N ASN A 161 -8.44 -14.90 5.95
CA ASN A 161 -7.47 -15.15 4.87
C ASN A 161 -7.20 -13.94 3.97
N LEU A 162 -8.23 -13.14 3.67
CA LEU A 162 -8.07 -11.97 2.81
C LEU A 162 -7.17 -10.91 3.45
N ALA A 163 -7.22 -10.74 4.77
CA ALA A 163 -6.37 -9.76 5.44
C ALA A 163 -4.89 -10.13 5.37
N VAL A 164 -4.57 -11.42 5.49
CA VAL A 164 -3.22 -11.94 5.25
C VAL A 164 -2.78 -11.57 3.84
N ALA A 165 -3.58 -11.92 2.82
CA ALA A 165 -3.26 -11.62 1.42
C ALA A 165 -3.08 -10.10 1.14
N ILE A 166 -3.87 -9.24 1.78
CA ILE A 166 -3.76 -7.78 1.64
C ILE A 166 -2.41 -7.26 2.17
N VAL A 167 -1.91 -7.79 3.29
CA VAL A 167 -0.60 -7.38 3.82
C VAL A 167 0.51 -7.80 2.87
N PHE A 168 0.48 -9.00 2.30
CA PHE A 168 1.45 -9.37 1.25
C PHE A 168 1.30 -8.50 0.00
N ALA A 169 0.08 -8.14 -0.40
CA ALA A 169 -0.14 -7.21 -1.51
C ALA A 169 0.41 -5.81 -1.22
N HIS A 170 0.40 -5.36 0.05
CA HIS A 170 1.04 -4.12 0.49
C HIS A 170 2.54 -4.15 0.21
N GLU A 171 3.21 -5.24 0.57
CA GLU A 171 4.66 -5.40 0.34
C GLU A 171 5.00 -5.41 -1.15
N TRP A 172 4.15 -6.01 -1.98
CA TRP A 172 4.29 -5.91 -3.43
C TRP A 172 4.11 -4.48 -3.94
N GLY A 173 3.30 -3.67 -3.27
CA GLY A 173 3.20 -2.23 -3.55
C GLY A 173 4.56 -1.54 -3.52
N HIS A 174 5.37 -1.82 -2.50
CA HIS A 174 6.76 -1.32 -2.42
C HIS A 174 7.64 -1.90 -3.53
N ALA A 175 7.52 -3.20 -3.78
CA ALA A 175 8.25 -3.90 -4.83
C ALA A 175 7.99 -3.27 -6.21
N ILE A 176 6.74 -2.94 -6.52
CA ILE A 176 6.33 -2.35 -7.79
C ILE A 176 6.71 -0.86 -7.86
N GLN A 177 6.64 -0.11 -6.76
CA GLN A 177 7.17 1.26 -6.72
C GLN A 177 8.66 1.31 -7.10
N ALA A 178 9.45 0.35 -6.62
CA ALA A 178 10.86 0.22 -6.98
C ALA A 178 11.04 -0.12 -8.48
N ARG A 179 10.28 -1.08 -9.01
CA ARG A 179 10.37 -1.55 -10.41
C ARG A 179 9.84 -0.53 -11.44
N SER A 180 8.82 0.22 -11.07
CA SER A 180 8.18 1.23 -11.94
C SER A 180 8.98 2.52 -12.08
N ALA A 181 10.02 2.71 -11.25
CA ALA A 181 10.75 3.98 -11.11
C ALA A 181 9.86 5.16 -10.64
N CYS A 182 8.75 4.85 -9.95
CA CYS A 182 7.86 5.84 -9.31
C CYS A 182 8.43 6.42 -8.01
N VAL A 183 9.58 5.95 -7.54
CA VAL A 183 10.36 6.69 -6.53
C VAL A 183 10.88 7.95 -7.22
N ALA A 184 10.30 9.10 -6.86
CA ALA A 184 10.65 10.40 -7.42
C ALA A 184 12.16 10.51 -7.58
N ARG A 185 12.65 10.52 -8.83
CA ARG A 185 13.99 11.00 -9.15
C ARG A 185 14.16 12.30 -8.37
N ARG A 186 15.05 12.30 -7.36
CA ARG A 186 15.41 13.51 -6.63
C ARG A 186 15.71 14.57 -7.68
N SER A 187 14.84 15.58 -7.74
CA SER A 187 14.86 16.57 -8.81
C SER A 187 16.26 17.15 -8.95
N PRO A 188 16.82 17.32 -10.17
CA PRO A 188 18.15 17.90 -10.38
C PRO A 188 18.31 19.32 -9.79
N TRP A 189 17.22 19.94 -9.36
CA TRP A 189 17.18 21.28 -8.78
C TRP A 189 18.02 21.47 -7.51
N ASN A 190 18.43 20.39 -6.83
CA ASN A 190 19.27 20.50 -5.63
C ASN A 190 20.79 20.57 -5.92
N ASN A 191 21.19 20.49 -7.19
CA ASN A 191 22.59 20.63 -7.64
C ASN A 191 22.82 21.94 -8.40
N ARG A 192 22.27 23.08 -7.94
CA ARG A 192 22.82 24.36 -8.36
C ARG A 192 24.19 24.51 -7.68
N PRO A 193 25.28 24.74 -8.41
CA PRO A 193 26.53 25.20 -7.80
C PRO A 193 26.20 26.44 -6.98
N THR A 194 26.52 26.41 -5.68
CA THR A 194 26.49 27.61 -4.84
C THR A 194 27.28 28.68 -5.56
N ALA A 195 26.62 29.77 -5.94
CA ALA A 195 27.28 30.90 -6.58
C ALA A 195 28.42 31.38 -5.66
N THR A 196 29.64 31.33 -6.16
CA THR A 196 30.82 31.93 -5.52
C THR A 196 30.52 33.40 -5.22
N PRO A 197 30.70 33.89 -3.98
CA PRO A 197 30.49 35.30 -3.70
C PRO A 197 31.62 36.10 -4.32
N ALA A 198 31.28 36.95 -5.29
CA ALA A 198 32.20 37.94 -5.85
C ALA A 198 32.41 39.06 -4.82
N HIS A 199 33.42 38.91 -3.96
CA HIS A 199 33.99 40.03 -3.21
C HIS A 199 35.34 40.40 -3.83
N GLY A 200 35.36 41.56 -4.49
CA GLY A 200 36.57 42.13 -5.06
C GLY A 200 36.30 43.50 -5.65
N TRP A 201 36.15 44.52 -4.79
CA TRP A 201 36.39 45.91 -5.17
C TRP A 201 37.25 46.57 -4.10
N SER A 202 38.47 46.91 -4.52
CA SER A 202 39.42 47.74 -3.80
C SER A 202 38.92 49.18 -3.72
N THR A 203 38.96 49.76 -2.52
CA THR A 203 39.57 51.06 -2.17
C THR A 203 39.76 51.11 -0.67
#